data_AF-A0A6A2YIM8-F1
#
_entry.id   AF-A0A6A2YIM8-F1
#
_cell.length_a   1.000
_cell.length_b   1.000
_cell.length_c   1.000
_cell.angle_alpha   90.00
_cell.angle_beta   90.00
_cell.angle_gamma   90.00
#
_symmetry.space_group_name_H-M   'P 1'
#
loop_
_entity.id
_entity.type
_entity.pdbx_description
1 polymer ?
#
loop_
_entity_poly.entity_id
_entity_poly.type
_entity_poly.pdbx_seq_one_letter_code
_entity_poly.pdbx_strand_id
1 'polypeptide(L)'
;MSPLLFSTAIITILLFFAKVVSSLDFVYNTDFNSTNLFTFSDATIDSSSILSLTNTTFSIGRALYLLKIPVKSSNLSKVLLFSTSFIFSISPLKWFLPGHGFAFVFLPFAGIPGASSAQNLGLFNFTNNGDPNSSIFGVEFDVFANQEFDDINDNHVGVDLNSLKSLGVEKPILEIVHSRALDKPKASA
;
A
#
# COMPACT_ATOMS: atom_id res chain seq x y z
N MET A 1 -38.44 12.89 -42.25
CA MET A 1 -38.38 12.70 -40.78
C MET A 1 -38.38 14.07 -40.13
N SER A 2 -39.08 14.26 -39.00
CA SER A 2 -39.00 15.53 -38.28
C SER A 2 -37.58 15.70 -37.70
N PRO A 3 -37.08 16.93 -37.54
CA PRO A 3 -35.76 17.18 -36.93
C PRO A 3 -35.63 16.54 -35.54
N LEU A 4 -36.74 16.48 -34.80
CA LEU A 4 -36.82 15.83 -33.50
C LEU A 4 -36.58 14.31 -33.59
N LEU A 5 -37.20 13.62 -34.56
CA LEU A 5 -37.02 12.17 -34.78
C LEU A 5 -35.59 11.82 -35.22
N PHE A 6 -34.95 12.69 -35.99
CA PHE A 6 -33.55 12.50 -36.41
C PHE A 6 -32.58 12.69 -35.23
N SER A 7 -32.79 13.73 -34.43
CA SER A 7 -31.98 13.98 -33.23
C SER A 7 -32.13 12.88 -32.20
N THR A 8 -33.34 12.36 -31.96
CA THR A 8 -33.54 11.25 -31.03
C THR A 8 -32.87 9.99 -31.52
N ALA A 9 -32.98 9.64 -32.81
CA ALA A 9 -32.30 8.48 -33.38
C ALA A 9 -30.78 8.55 -33.20
N ILE A 10 -30.17 9.72 -33.43
CA ILE A 10 -28.73 9.93 -33.21
C ILE A 10 -28.36 9.73 -31.74
N ILE A 11 -29.12 10.30 -30.80
CA ILE A 11 -28.85 10.15 -29.36
C ILE A 11 -28.97 8.67 -28.94
N THR A 12 -29.99 7.96 -29.40
CA THR A 12 -30.16 6.53 -29.09
C THR A 12 -29.02 5.68 -29.65
N ILE A 13 -28.55 6.00 -30.86
CA ILE A 13 -27.37 5.35 -31.48
C ILE A 13 -26.11 5.65 -30.65
N LEU A 14 -25.90 6.91 -30.24
CA LEU A 14 -24.76 7.29 -29.41
C LEU A 14 -24.78 6.60 -28.05
N LEU A 15 -25.95 6.49 -27.40
CA LEU A 15 -26.11 5.76 -26.14
C LEU A 15 -25.89 4.25 -26.30
N PHE A 16 -26.26 3.67 -27.46
CA PHE A 16 -26.00 2.26 -27.76
C PHE A 16 -24.51 1.95 -27.91
N PHE A 17 -23.72 2.92 -28.41
CA PHE A 17 -22.26 2.79 -28.52
C PHE A 17 -21.48 3.33 -27.31
N ALA A 18 -22.16 3.96 -26.34
CA ALA A 18 -21.53 4.45 -25.13
C ALA A 18 -21.04 3.27 -24.27
N LYS A 19 -19.73 3.15 -24.08
CA LYS A 19 -19.16 2.20 -23.14
C LYS A 19 -19.31 2.75 -21.73
N VAL A 20 -20.10 2.07 -20.90
CA VAL A 20 -20.13 2.33 -19.46
C VAL A 20 -18.84 1.79 -18.85
N VAL A 21 -18.06 2.67 -18.24
CA VAL A 21 -16.90 2.30 -17.42
C VAL A 21 -17.27 2.58 -15.97
N SER A 22 -17.08 1.62 -15.08
CA SER A 22 -17.21 1.81 -13.64
C SER A 22 -15.83 1.80 -12.98
N SER A 23 -15.64 2.68 -12.00
CA SER A 23 -14.48 2.69 -11.10
C SER A 23 -14.96 2.51 -9.67
N LEU A 24 -14.19 1.76 -8.87
CA LEU A 24 -14.37 1.72 -7.43
C LEU A 24 -13.58 2.89 -6.83
N ASP A 25 -14.23 3.69 -6.01
CA ASP A 25 -13.62 4.83 -5.32
C ASP A 25 -14.04 4.83 -3.84
N PHE A 26 -13.10 5.14 -2.95
CA PHE A 26 -13.33 5.26 -1.52
C PHE A 26 -12.27 6.15 -0.87
N VAL A 27 -12.67 6.89 0.17
CA VAL A 27 -11.80 7.81 0.90
C VAL A 27 -11.99 7.62 2.40
N TYR A 28 -10.88 7.50 3.13
CA TYR A 28 -10.85 7.41 4.60
C TYR A 28 -10.08 8.60 5.17
N ASN A 29 -10.79 9.68 5.50
CA ASN A 29 -10.15 10.92 5.95
C ASN A 29 -9.72 10.87 7.43
N THR A 30 -10.61 10.46 8.32
CA THR A 30 -10.35 10.52 9.78
C THR A 30 -11.09 9.47 10.61
N ASP A 31 -11.97 8.65 10.01
CA ASP A 31 -12.74 7.67 10.78
C ASP A 31 -12.52 6.25 10.26
N PHE A 32 -11.38 5.65 10.62
CA PHE A 32 -11.10 4.25 10.33
C PHE A 32 -12.05 3.27 11.04
N ASN A 33 -12.68 3.66 12.15
CA ASN A 33 -13.60 2.79 12.91
C ASN A 33 -14.90 2.47 12.15
N SER A 34 -15.32 3.34 11.24
CA SER A 34 -16.50 3.13 10.38
C SER A 34 -16.14 2.69 8.96
N THR A 35 -14.95 2.10 8.76
CA THR A 35 -14.49 1.69 7.42
C THR A 35 -14.75 0.23 7.13
N ASN A 36 -14.69 -0.10 5.84
CA ASN A 36 -14.74 -1.48 5.35
C ASN A 36 -13.33 -2.11 5.33
N LEU A 37 -12.49 -1.82 6.33
CA LEU A 37 -11.16 -2.42 6.47
C LEU A 37 -11.18 -3.59 7.44
N PHE A 38 -10.50 -4.66 7.05
CA PHE A 38 -10.22 -5.81 7.90
C PHE A 38 -8.78 -5.74 8.36
N THR A 39 -8.58 -5.69 9.68
CA THR A 39 -7.26 -5.79 10.28
C THR A 39 -6.91 -7.26 10.55
N PHE A 40 -5.63 -7.58 10.40
CA PHE A 40 -5.07 -8.90 10.65
C PHE A 40 -3.82 -8.78 11.51
N SER A 41 -3.61 -9.79 12.36
CA SER A 41 -2.47 -9.86 13.27
C SER A 41 -2.44 -8.65 14.21
N ASP A 42 -1.35 -7.89 14.26
CA ASP A 42 -1.16 -6.81 15.23
C ASP A 42 -1.78 -5.47 14.76
N ALA A 43 -2.37 -5.43 13.57
CA ALA A 43 -3.00 -4.23 13.06
C ALA A 43 -4.24 -3.87 13.89
N THR A 44 -4.32 -2.61 14.29
CA THR A 44 -5.40 -2.08 15.15
C THR A 44 -5.87 -0.74 14.64
N ILE A 45 -7.12 -0.39 14.98
CA ILE A 45 -7.66 0.95 14.81
C ILE A 45 -7.95 1.46 16.22
N ASP A 46 -7.36 2.59 16.58
CA ASP A 46 -7.51 3.14 17.93
C ASP A 46 -8.79 3.97 18.11
N SER A 47 -9.03 4.44 19.33
CA SER A 47 -10.17 5.30 19.66
C SER A 47 -10.14 6.67 18.98
N SER A 48 -8.99 7.11 18.47
CA SER A 48 -8.84 8.31 17.66
C SER A 48 -9.02 8.01 16.17
N SER A 49 -9.48 6.80 15.83
CA SER A 49 -9.68 6.31 14.48
C SER A 49 -8.39 6.34 13.65
N ILE A 50 -7.23 6.08 14.25
CA ILE A 50 -5.95 5.92 13.54
C ILE A 50 -5.70 4.44 13.28
N LEU A 51 -5.45 4.08 12.01
CA LEU A 51 -4.97 2.75 11.65
C LEU A 51 -3.47 2.62 11.98
N SER A 52 -3.15 1.71 12.89
CA SER A 52 -1.78 1.32 13.21
C SER A 52 -1.53 -0.11 12.72
N LEU A 53 -0.54 -0.28 11.82
CA LEU A 53 -0.16 -1.62 11.35
C LEU A 53 0.64 -2.38 12.40
N THR A 54 1.59 -1.71 13.06
CA THR A 54 2.48 -2.32 14.07
C THR A 54 2.78 -1.31 15.17
N ASN A 55 3.04 -1.80 16.39
CA ASN A 55 3.38 -0.96 17.55
C ASN A 55 4.51 -1.53 18.42
N THR A 56 5.12 -2.64 18.02
CA THR A 56 6.18 -3.34 18.74
C THR A 56 7.21 -3.92 17.76
N THR A 57 8.32 -4.45 18.27
CA THR A 57 9.36 -5.09 17.47
C THR A 57 8.92 -6.47 16.99
N PHE A 58 9.49 -6.92 15.86
CA PHE A 58 9.19 -8.22 15.24
C PHE A 58 7.68 -8.47 14.99
N SER A 59 6.91 -7.40 14.79
CA SER A 59 5.46 -7.41 14.61
C SER A 59 5.07 -7.50 13.14
N ILE A 60 3.87 -8.04 12.88
CA ILE A 60 3.21 -8.01 11.57
C ILE A 60 1.81 -7.50 11.81
N GLY A 61 1.38 -6.53 11.00
CA GLY A 61 -0.03 -6.21 10.88
C GLY A 61 -0.38 -5.80 9.47
N ARG A 62 -1.62 -6.08 9.10
CA ARG A 62 -2.13 -5.84 7.76
C ARG A 62 -3.55 -5.32 7.84
N ALA A 63 -3.87 -4.32 7.03
CA ALA A 63 -5.24 -3.87 6.83
C ALA A 63 -5.61 -4.04 5.35
N LEU A 64 -6.73 -4.70 5.07
CA LEU A 64 -7.21 -4.94 3.71
C LEU A 64 -8.62 -4.40 3.52
N TYR A 65 -8.89 -3.89 2.33
CA TYR A 65 -10.25 -3.55 1.91
C TYR A 65 -11.12 -4.82 1.85
N LEU A 66 -12.35 -4.73 2.36
CA LEU A 66 -13.28 -5.86 2.53
C LEU A 66 -13.54 -6.63 1.24
N LEU A 67 -13.70 -5.95 0.11
CA LEU A 67 -14.08 -6.57 -1.16
C LEU A 67 -12.87 -6.80 -2.06
N LYS A 68 -12.82 -7.96 -2.71
CA LYS A 68 -11.80 -8.24 -3.72
C LYS A 68 -11.92 -7.25 -4.88
N ILE A 69 -10.81 -6.60 -5.20
CA ILE A 69 -10.71 -5.66 -6.31
C ILE A 69 -10.17 -6.43 -7.53
N PRO A 70 -10.91 -6.52 -8.65
CA PRO A 70 -10.38 -7.10 -9.88
C PRO A 70 -9.20 -6.27 -10.39
N VAL A 71 -8.09 -6.93 -10.74
CA VAL A 71 -6.92 -6.25 -11.35
C VAL A 71 -6.92 -6.36 -12.88
N LYS A 72 -7.76 -7.23 -13.44
CA LYS A 72 -7.91 -7.45 -14.89
C LYS A 72 -9.39 -7.41 -15.27
N SER A 73 -9.68 -6.89 -16.47
CA SER A 73 -11.03 -6.94 -17.04
C SER A 73 -11.40 -8.38 -17.41
N SER A 74 -12.66 -8.78 -17.17
CA SER A 74 -13.15 -10.11 -17.56
C SER A 74 -13.21 -10.31 -19.08
N ASN A 75 -13.32 -9.22 -19.84
CA ASN A 75 -13.59 -9.26 -21.28
C ASN A 75 -12.35 -8.91 -22.13
N LEU A 76 -11.27 -8.43 -21.50
CA LEU A 76 -10.05 -7.97 -22.15
C LEU A 76 -8.86 -8.42 -21.29
N SER A 77 -7.79 -8.94 -21.90
CA SER A 77 -6.50 -9.20 -21.24
C SER A 77 -5.77 -7.92 -20.81
N LYS A 78 -6.51 -6.88 -20.44
CA LYS A 78 -6.01 -5.55 -20.05
C LYS A 78 -6.08 -5.41 -18.54
N VAL A 79 -4.98 -4.93 -17.96
CA VAL A 79 -4.87 -4.55 -16.55
C VAL A 79 -5.71 -3.31 -16.28
N LEU A 80 -6.45 -3.31 -15.17
CA LEU A 80 -7.19 -2.15 -14.71
C LEU A 80 -6.22 -1.14 -14.09
N LEU A 81 -6.44 0.14 -14.39
CA LEU A 81 -5.66 1.23 -13.83
C LEU A 81 -6.17 1.52 -12.42
N PHE A 82 -5.26 1.86 -11.51
CA PHE A 82 -5.60 2.32 -10.17
C PHE A 82 -4.79 3.56 -9.82
N SER A 83 -5.29 4.33 -8.87
CA SER A 83 -4.56 5.40 -8.19
C SER A 83 -4.89 5.29 -6.71
N THR A 84 -3.92 5.60 -5.86
CA THR A 84 -4.08 5.62 -4.41
C THR A 84 -3.27 6.77 -3.85
N SER A 85 -3.73 7.33 -2.73
CA SER A 85 -3.04 8.36 -1.97
C SER A 85 -3.34 8.13 -0.51
N PHE A 86 -2.30 8.17 0.32
CA PHE A 86 -2.42 8.01 1.76
C PHE A 86 -1.34 8.86 2.44
N ILE A 87 -1.61 9.21 3.69
CA ILE A 87 -0.66 9.86 4.59
C ILE A 87 -0.32 8.84 5.65
N PHE A 88 0.95 8.71 5.98
CA PHE A 88 1.44 7.77 6.98
C PHE A 88 2.51 8.43 7.86
N SER A 89 2.79 7.79 8.99
CA SER A 89 3.90 8.15 9.87
C SER A 89 4.58 6.88 10.34
N ILE A 90 5.91 6.82 10.21
CA ILE A 90 6.76 5.79 10.80
C ILE A 90 7.54 6.45 11.93
N SER A 91 7.36 5.97 13.15
CA SER A 91 8.11 6.45 14.31
C SER A 91 9.04 5.35 14.82
N PRO A 92 10.35 5.60 14.98
CA PRO A 92 11.24 4.62 15.56
C PRO A 92 10.91 4.37 17.03
N LEU A 93 11.06 3.12 17.47
CA LEU A 93 11.00 2.77 18.88
C LEU A 93 12.32 3.18 19.56
N LYS A 94 12.20 3.82 20.72
CA LYS A 94 13.38 4.25 21.49
C LYS A 94 14.26 3.04 21.80
N TRP A 95 15.57 3.17 21.56
CA TRP A 95 16.60 2.14 21.76
C TRP A 95 16.62 1.00 20.74
N PHE A 96 15.79 1.04 19.71
CA PHE A 96 15.83 0.08 18.61
C PHE A 96 16.30 0.78 17.32
N LEU A 97 16.87 -0.01 16.41
CA LEU A 97 17.12 0.48 15.06
C LEU A 97 15.78 0.82 14.39
N PRO A 98 15.70 1.89 13.59
CA PRO A 98 14.52 2.14 12.76
C PRO A 98 14.32 0.95 11.84
N GLY A 99 13.07 0.53 11.61
CA GLY A 99 12.81 -0.54 10.66
C GLY A 99 11.61 -1.42 10.97
N HIS A 100 11.16 -2.21 9.99
CA HIS A 100 11.74 -2.25 8.63
C HIS A 100 11.01 -1.32 7.66
N GLY A 101 9.68 -1.32 7.68
CA GLY A 101 8.89 -0.47 6.79
C GLY A 101 7.45 -0.93 6.74
N PHE A 102 6.74 -0.55 5.67
CA PHE A 102 5.44 -1.11 5.32
C PHE A 102 5.24 -1.09 3.80
N ALA A 103 4.22 -1.78 3.31
CA ALA A 103 3.88 -1.78 1.89
C ALA A 103 2.38 -1.55 1.65
N PHE A 104 2.05 -0.84 0.58
CA PHE A 104 0.74 -0.89 -0.05
C PHE A 104 0.66 -2.12 -0.96
N VAL A 105 -0.38 -2.96 -0.85
CA VAL A 105 -0.36 -4.30 -1.42
C VAL A 105 -1.58 -4.67 -2.25
N PHE A 106 -1.35 -5.47 -3.28
CA PHE A 106 -2.37 -6.30 -3.92
C PHE A 106 -2.01 -7.77 -3.67
N LEU A 107 -2.95 -8.50 -3.05
CA LEU A 107 -2.75 -9.88 -2.63
C LEU A 107 -3.84 -10.80 -3.19
N PRO A 108 -3.52 -12.06 -3.53
CA PRO A 108 -4.53 -13.02 -3.97
C PRO A 108 -5.32 -13.65 -2.81
N PHE A 109 -4.94 -13.33 -1.56
CA PHE A 109 -5.51 -13.86 -0.33
C PHE A 109 -5.68 -12.77 0.75
N ALA A 110 -6.51 -13.07 1.74
CA ALA A 110 -6.64 -12.28 2.97
C ALA A 110 -5.79 -12.88 4.10
N GLY A 111 -5.66 -12.19 5.23
CA GLY A 111 -4.86 -12.66 6.36
C GLY A 111 -3.37 -12.38 6.21
N ILE A 112 -2.54 -13.20 6.87
CA ILE A 112 -1.07 -13.13 6.85
C ILE A 112 -0.36 -14.44 6.41
N PRO A 113 -0.95 -15.31 5.57
CA PRO A 113 -0.26 -16.53 5.18
C PRO A 113 1.00 -16.19 4.36
N GLY A 114 2.10 -16.86 4.67
CA GLY A 114 3.36 -16.65 3.96
C GLY A 114 4.04 -15.31 4.25
N ALA A 115 3.67 -14.60 5.30
CA ALA A 115 4.32 -13.36 5.73
C ALA A 115 5.21 -13.61 6.96
N SER A 116 6.37 -12.95 7.01
CA SER A 116 7.21 -12.82 8.20
C SER A 116 7.48 -11.34 8.53
N SER A 117 7.84 -11.09 9.78
CA SER A 117 8.15 -9.75 10.27
C SER A 117 9.55 -9.29 9.84
N ALA A 118 9.98 -8.17 10.40
CA ALA A 118 11.29 -7.59 10.16
C ALA A 118 11.50 -7.28 8.66
N GLN A 119 12.63 -7.68 8.09
CA GLN A 119 13.03 -7.35 6.73
C GLN A 119 12.04 -7.82 5.65
N ASN A 120 11.14 -8.75 5.97
CA ASN A 120 10.17 -9.23 5.00
C ASN A 120 8.89 -8.39 4.90
N LEU A 121 8.83 -7.25 5.61
CA LEU A 121 7.77 -6.24 5.58
C LEU A 121 6.34 -6.77 5.83
N GLY A 122 6.21 -7.96 6.41
CA GLY A 122 4.92 -8.63 6.50
C GLY A 122 4.33 -9.00 5.14
N LEU A 123 5.15 -9.08 4.09
CA LEU A 123 4.76 -9.33 2.70
C LEU A 123 5.08 -10.76 2.26
N PHE A 124 6.32 -11.19 2.52
CA PHE A 124 6.86 -12.50 2.13
C PHE A 124 7.48 -13.23 3.32
N ASN A 125 7.98 -14.43 3.07
CA ASN A 125 8.84 -15.22 3.95
C ASN A 125 9.89 -15.97 3.10
N PHE A 126 10.74 -16.78 3.75
CA PHE A 126 11.79 -17.55 3.07
C PHE A 126 11.28 -18.55 2.01
N THR A 127 10.00 -18.93 2.03
CA THR A 127 9.43 -19.93 1.11
C THR A 127 8.76 -19.33 -0.12
N ASN A 128 8.30 -18.08 -0.05
CA ASN A 128 7.58 -17.43 -1.16
C ASN A 128 8.27 -16.17 -1.71
N ASN A 129 9.31 -15.66 -1.05
CA ASN A 129 10.11 -14.56 -1.60
C ASN A 129 10.86 -15.05 -2.85
N GLY A 130 10.52 -14.48 -4.01
CA GLY A 130 11.04 -14.89 -5.31
C GLY A 130 10.21 -15.98 -6.00
N ASP A 131 9.11 -16.47 -5.42
CA ASP A 131 8.23 -17.43 -6.09
C ASP A 131 7.37 -16.70 -7.14
N PRO A 132 7.57 -16.96 -8.45
CA PRO A 132 6.80 -16.30 -9.51
C PRO A 132 5.29 -16.58 -9.45
N ASN A 133 4.85 -17.57 -8.67
CA ASN A 133 3.44 -17.95 -8.51
C ASN A 133 2.76 -17.27 -7.32
N SER A 134 3.49 -16.56 -6.45
CA SER A 134 2.92 -15.90 -5.27
C SER A 134 1.86 -14.86 -5.63
N SER A 135 1.96 -14.23 -6.80
CA SER A 135 1.05 -13.20 -7.31
C SER A 135 0.85 -12.03 -6.34
N ILE A 136 1.92 -11.67 -5.65
CA ILE A 136 1.96 -10.59 -4.67
C ILE A 136 2.58 -9.36 -5.34
N PHE A 137 1.91 -8.23 -5.21
CA PHE A 137 2.42 -6.93 -5.62
C PHE A 137 2.48 -6.00 -4.41
N GLY A 138 3.57 -5.27 -4.28
CA GLY A 138 3.80 -4.30 -3.21
C GLY A 138 4.39 -3.00 -3.75
N VAL A 139 4.02 -1.89 -3.13
CA VAL A 139 4.83 -0.66 -3.14
C VAL A 139 5.31 -0.47 -1.70
N GLU A 140 6.57 -0.73 -1.47
CA GLU A 140 7.19 -0.67 -0.14
C GLU A 140 7.76 0.71 0.17
N PHE A 141 7.75 1.03 1.46
CA PHE A 141 8.41 2.19 2.05
C PHE A 141 9.36 1.63 3.10
N ASP A 142 10.57 1.32 2.66
CA ASP A 142 11.59 0.67 3.48
C ASP A 142 12.52 1.73 4.10
N VAL A 143 12.76 1.60 5.39
CA VAL A 143 13.63 2.47 6.20
C VAL A 143 14.81 1.71 6.81
N PHE A 144 15.16 0.55 6.24
CA PHE A 144 16.29 -0.27 6.62
C PHE A 144 16.96 -0.87 5.38
N ALA A 145 18.30 -0.88 5.34
CA ALA A 145 19.01 -1.46 4.20
C ALA A 145 19.28 -2.96 4.43
N ASN A 146 18.61 -3.81 3.65
CA ASN A 146 18.79 -5.26 3.63
C ASN A 146 19.62 -5.71 2.43
N GLN A 147 20.87 -6.13 2.70
CA GLN A 147 21.80 -6.58 1.65
C GLN A 147 21.26 -7.79 0.89
N GLU A 148 20.49 -8.66 1.53
CA GLU A 148 19.90 -9.84 0.89
C GLU A 148 18.83 -9.53 -0.17
N PHE A 149 18.30 -8.29 -0.19
CA PHE A 149 17.29 -7.83 -1.16
C PHE A 149 17.84 -6.83 -2.18
N ASP A 150 19.15 -6.57 -2.14
CA ASP A 150 19.85 -5.61 -2.98
C ASP A 150 19.37 -4.15 -2.80
N ASP A 151 18.98 -3.79 -1.57
CA ASP A 151 18.52 -2.45 -1.22
C ASP A 151 19.57 -1.39 -1.55
N ILE A 152 19.12 -0.29 -2.15
CA ILE A 152 20.00 0.79 -2.60
C ILE A 152 20.51 1.67 -1.45
N ASN A 153 19.78 1.73 -0.34
CA ASN A 153 20.05 2.50 0.88
C ASN A 153 19.05 2.12 1.99
N ASP A 154 19.17 2.76 3.15
CA ASP A 154 18.32 2.61 4.33
C ASP A 154 17.06 3.49 4.28
N ASN A 155 16.64 3.95 3.10
CA ASN A 155 15.45 4.76 2.90
C ASN A 155 15.07 4.83 1.41
N HIS A 156 14.19 3.92 0.97
CA HIS A 156 13.75 3.86 -0.41
C HIS A 156 12.27 3.50 -0.55
N VAL A 157 11.73 3.79 -1.75
CA VAL A 157 10.43 3.29 -2.18
C VAL A 157 10.68 2.27 -3.29
N GLY A 158 10.23 1.04 -3.06
CA GLY A 158 10.40 -0.09 -3.96
C GLY A 158 9.09 -0.52 -4.60
N VAL A 159 9.14 -1.02 -5.83
CA VAL A 159 8.04 -1.73 -6.49
C VAL A 159 8.35 -3.22 -6.53
N ASP A 160 7.60 -3.98 -5.75
CA ASP A 160 7.81 -5.40 -5.55
C ASP A 160 6.82 -6.22 -6.34
N LEU A 161 7.33 -7.22 -7.04
CA LEU A 161 6.52 -8.23 -7.70
C LEU A 161 7.07 -9.60 -7.36
N ASN A 162 6.33 -10.35 -6.55
CA ASN A 162 6.68 -11.70 -6.10
C ASN A 162 8.02 -11.82 -5.33
N SER A 163 8.72 -10.72 -5.07
CA SER A 163 9.99 -10.69 -4.34
C SER A 163 10.22 -9.31 -3.72
N LEU A 164 10.97 -9.27 -2.62
CA LEU A 164 11.49 -8.06 -1.97
C LEU A 164 12.66 -7.43 -2.73
N LYS A 165 13.23 -8.14 -3.71
CA LYS A 165 14.14 -7.49 -4.65
C LYS A 165 13.30 -6.67 -5.64
N SER A 166 13.17 -5.38 -5.38
CA SER A 166 12.29 -4.52 -6.16
C SER A 166 12.65 -4.44 -7.65
N LEU A 167 11.63 -4.33 -8.50
CA LEU A 167 11.78 -4.14 -9.95
C LEU A 167 12.17 -2.70 -10.32
N GLY A 168 11.82 -1.75 -9.47
CA GLY A 168 12.14 -0.34 -9.61
C GLY A 168 12.20 0.29 -8.23
N VAL A 169 13.12 1.23 -8.06
CA VAL A 169 13.41 1.88 -6.78
C VAL A 169 13.53 3.38 -6.99
N GLU A 170 13.01 4.14 -6.04
CA GLU A 170 13.14 5.59 -5.97
C GLU A 170 13.66 5.99 -4.59
N LYS A 171 14.47 7.05 -4.56
CA LYS A 171 14.89 7.67 -3.30
C LYS A 171 13.85 8.72 -2.93
N PRO A 172 13.20 8.65 -1.75
CA PRO A 172 12.31 9.70 -1.30
C PRO A 172 13.01 11.06 -1.37
N ILE A 173 12.32 12.04 -1.95
CA ILE A 173 12.80 13.42 -1.87
C ILE A 173 12.79 13.78 -0.39
N LEU A 174 13.98 14.03 0.15
CA LEU A 174 14.18 14.51 1.52
C LEU A 174 13.49 15.88 1.67
N GLU A 175 12.20 15.90 2.01
CA GLU A 175 11.63 17.03 2.74
C GLU A 175 11.72 16.69 4.22
N ILE A 176 12.95 16.77 4.76
CA ILE A 176 13.15 16.72 6.21
C ILE A 176 12.48 17.98 6.77
N VAL A 177 11.20 17.87 7.15
CA VAL A 177 10.66 18.71 8.22
C VAL A 177 11.31 18.19 9.48
N HIS A 178 12.49 18.74 9.78
CA HIS A 178 13.18 18.53 11.03
C HIS A 178 12.27 19.12 12.11
N SER A 179 11.45 18.30 12.75
CA SER A 179 10.84 18.69 14.01
C SER A 179 11.99 18.92 14.97
N ARG A 180 12.34 20.19 15.21
CA ARG A 180 13.26 20.60 16.24
C ARG A 180 12.74 20.06 17.57
N ALA A 181 13.26 18.93 17.99
CA ALA A 181 13.06 18.43 19.33
C ALA A 181 14.39 17.82 19.82
N LEU A 182 15.00 18.56 20.75
CA LEU A 182 16.05 18.15 21.69
C LEU A 182 17.51 18.29 21.22
N ASP A 183 17.92 19.55 20.99
CA ASP A 183 19.24 19.96 21.50
C ASP A 183 19.24 19.79 23.03
N LYS A 184 19.88 18.74 23.53
CA LYS A 184 20.26 18.69 24.94
C LYS A 184 21.37 19.71 25.17
N PRO A 185 21.31 20.53 26.23
CA PRO A 185 22.44 21.38 26.59
C PRO A 185 23.62 20.49 26.96
N LYS A 186 24.80 20.79 26.38
CA LYS A 186 26.09 20.34 26.90
C LYS A 186 26.15 20.72 28.37
N ALA A 187 26.22 19.73 29.26
CA ALA A 187 26.62 19.98 30.64
C ALA A 187 28.09 20.45 30.61
N SER A 188 28.31 21.68 31.08
CA SER A 188 29.61 22.20 31.44
C SER A 188 29.84 21.97 32.93
N ALA A 189 30.78 21.08 33.26
CA ALA A 189 31.67 21.03 34.44
C ALA A 189 32.15 19.59 34.64
#